data_AF-A0A7C6ZRE1-F1
#
_entry.id   AF-A0A7C6ZRE1-F1
#
_cell.length_a   1.000
_cell.length_b   1.000
_cell.length_c   1.000
_cell.angle_alpha   90.00
_cell.angle_beta   90.00
_cell.angle_gamma   90.00
#
_symmetry.space_group_name_H-M   'P 1'
#
loop_
_entity.id
_entity.type
_entity.pdbx_description
1 polymer ?
#
loop_
_entity_poly.entity_id
_entity_poly.type
_entity_poly.pdbx_seq_one_letter_code
_entity_poly.pdbx_strand_id
1 'polypeptide(L)'
;MATSTIDLTLPYKTRVKDALGNKHLKIALERSTGRMAGQRVAAMNAVDGPRLRNQVRQMKEYVLRNLPDLLEQLETNITANGGRVHWAKEAVDVQRIVVEIARKANVQKVVKAKSMATEEVHLNQALQAAGMKVVETDLGEYII
;
A
#
# COMPACT_ATOMS: atom_id res chain seq x y z
N MET A 1 8.05 30.23 16.52
CA MET A 1 7.50 29.43 17.64
C MET A 1 8.51 28.33 17.91
N ALA A 2 8.98 28.20 19.15
CA ALA A 2 10.03 27.23 19.48
C ALA A 2 9.49 25.80 19.32
N THR A 3 9.99 25.08 18.32
CA THR A 3 9.86 23.63 18.22
C THR A 3 10.59 23.03 19.41
N SER A 4 9.86 22.34 20.31
CA SER A 4 10.52 21.56 21.36
C SER A 4 11.38 20.48 20.70
N THR A 5 12.70 20.61 20.82
CA THR A 5 13.66 19.61 20.37
C THR A 5 13.49 18.35 21.22
N ILE A 6 13.10 17.25 20.58
CA ILE A 6 13.02 15.93 21.22
C ILE A 6 14.40 15.29 21.08
N ASP A 7 15.10 15.10 22.20
CA ASP A 7 16.32 14.31 22.22
C ASP A 7 15.96 12.82 22.15
N LEU A 8 16.30 12.18 21.03
CA LEU A 8 16.03 10.77 20.78
C LEU A 8 16.97 9.83 21.55
N THR A 9 18.06 10.34 22.12
CA THR A 9 19.05 9.56 22.86
C THR A 9 18.64 9.29 24.32
N LEU A 10 17.67 10.04 24.85
CA LEU A 10 17.18 9.88 26.21
C LEU A 10 16.40 8.56 26.40
N PRO A 11 16.47 7.95 27.61
CA PRO A 11 15.66 6.79 27.95
C PRO A 11 14.18 7.00 27.65
N TYR A 12 13.51 6.00 27.09
CA TYR A 12 12.12 6.09 26.63
C TYR A 12 11.16 6.65 27.70
N LYS A 13 11.24 6.15 28.95
CA LYS A 13 10.39 6.60 30.05
C LYS A 13 10.53 8.10 30.35
N THR A 14 11.75 8.64 30.21
CA THR A 14 12.04 10.06 30.39
C THR A 14 11.41 10.87 29.26
N ARG A 15 11.61 10.45 28.01
CA ARG A 15 11.00 11.10 26.83
C ARG A 15 9.47 11.16 26.91
N VAL A 16 8.84 10.07 27.36
CA VAL A 16 7.38 10.02 27.57
C VAL A 16 6.95 11.02 28.64
N LYS A 17 7.63 11.05 29.79
CA LYS A 17 7.32 11.99 30.87
C LYS A 17 7.42 13.44 30.41
N ASP A 18 8.48 13.78 29.68
CA ASP A 18 8.71 15.14 29.17
C ASP A 18 7.68 15.54 28.12
N ALA A 19 7.34 14.63 27.21
CA ALA A 19 6.29 14.85 26.20
C ALA A 19 4.91 15.06 26.84
N LEU A 20 4.55 14.26 27.85
CA LEU A 20 3.29 14.41 28.59
C LEU A 20 3.22 15.74 29.36
N GLY A 21 4.35 16.26 29.82
CA GLY A 21 4.46 17.56 30.48
C GLY A 21 4.41 18.77 29.54
N ASN A 22 4.56 18.55 28.23
CA ASN A 22 4.67 19.63 27.25
C ASN A 22 3.29 20.18 26.82
N LYS A 23 2.90 21.32 27.40
CA LYS A 23 1.62 21.99 27.10
C LYS A 23 1.50 22.43 25.64
N HIS A 24 2.59 22.88 25.00
CA HIS A 24 2.57 23.30 23.60
C HIS A 24 2.34 22.11 22.67
N LEU A 25 3.03 20.99 22.93
CA LEU A 25 2.83 19.74 22.21
C LEU A 25 1.38 19.26 22.35
N LYS A 26 0.84 19.28 23.57
CA LYS A 26 -0.56 18.92 23.83
C LYS A 26 -1.54 19.75 23.00
N ILE A 27 -1.42 21.08 23.05
CA ILE A 27 -2.31 22.00 22.29
C ILE A 27 -2.17 21.77 20.77
N ALA A 28 -0.94 21.60 20.28
CA ALA A 28 -0.70 21.36 18.86
C ALA A 28 -1.32 20.04 18.40
N LEU A 29 -1.16 18.97 19.20
CA LEU A 29 -1.74 17.66 18.91
C LEU A 29 -3.26 17.69 18.96
N GLU A 30 -3.87 18.29 19.99
CA GLU A 30 -5.33 18.43 20.12
C GLU A 30 -5.92 19.21 18.94
N ARG A 31 -5.31 20.33 18.55
CA ARG A 31 -5.75 21.12 17.39
C ARG A 31 -5.64 20.33 16.09
N SER A 32 -4.50 19.66 15.87
CA SER A 32 -4.26 18.91 14.63
C SER A 32 -5.22 17.71 14.52
N THR A 33 -5.26 16.87 15.55
CA THR A 33 -6.13 15.68 15.59
C THR A 33 -7.61 16.04 15.59
N GLY A 34 -8.01 17.07 16.35
CA GLY A 34 -9.39 17.58 16.35
C GLY A 34 -9.80 18.12 14.99
N ARG A 35 -8.94 18.91 14.33
CA ARG A 35 -9.18 19.37 12.96
C ARG A 35 -9.29 18.21 11.98
N MET A 36 -8.38 17.24 12.02
CA MET A 36 -8.41 16.07 11.13
C MET A 36 -9.68 15.24 11.34
N ALA A 37 -10.09 15.02 12.60
CA ALA A 37 -11.32 14.32 12.92
C ALA A 37 -12.57 15.07 12.40
N GLY A 38 -12.63 16.38 12.63
CA GLY A 38 -13.71 17.23 12.13
C GLY A 38 -13.79 17.26 10.60
N GLN A 39 -12.64 17.42 9.94
CA GLN A 39 -12.56 17.37 8.48
C GLN A 39 -12.97 16.02 7.90
N ARG A 40 -12.59 14.91 8.57
CA ARG A 40 -13.03 13.57 8.17
C ARG A 40 -14.55 13.42 8.28
N VAL A 41 -15.15 13.85 9.39
CA VAL A 41 -16.61 13.81 9.57
C VAL A 41 -17.31 14.66 8.52
N ALA A 42 -16.84 15.90 8.31
CA ALA A 42 -17.39 16.78 7.28
C ALA A 42 -17.30 16.17 5.88
N ALA A 43 -16.15 15.62 5.50
CA ALA A 43 -15.96 14.96 4.21
C ALA A 43 -16.84 13.72 4.03
N MET A 44 -16.97 12.89 5.07
CA MET A 44 -17.84 11.70 5.04
C MET A 44 -19.32 12.08 4.93
N ASN A 45 -19.74 13.16 5.59
CA ASN A 45 -21.12 13.66 5.53
C ASN A 45 -21.42 14.46 4.25
N ALA A 46 -20.39 14.95 3.55
CA ALA A 46 -20.55 15.63 2.27
C ALA A 46 -20.94 14.69 1.12
N VAL A 47 -20.92 13.38 1.36
CA VAL A 47 -21.30 12.36 0.38
C VAL A 47 -22.36 11.43 0.94
N ASP A 48 -23.16 10.85 0.04
CA ASP A 48 -24.09 9.78 0.40
C ASP A 48 -23.33 8.45 0.53
N GLY A 49 -22.74 8.24 1.72
CA GLY A 49 -21.94 7.06 2.03
C GLY A 49 -22.68 5.72 1.78
N PRO A 50 -23.93 5.53 2.29
CA PRO A 50 -24.70 4.32 2.02
C PRO A 50 -24.92 4.05 0.53
N ARG A 51 -25.29 5.07 -0.26
CA ARG A 51 -25.47 4.91 -1.71
C ARG A 51 -24.16 4.53 -2.40
N LEU A 52 -23.06 5.22 -2.09
CA LEU A 52 -21.75 4.91 -2.67
C LEU A 52 -21.30 3.48 -2.33
N ARG A 53 -21.49 3.03 -1.09
CA ARG A 53 -21.18 1.63 -0.70
C ARG A 53 -22.00 0.62 -1.51
N ASN A 54 -23.29 0.89 -1.71
CA ASN A 54 -24.16 0.04 -2.51
C ASN A 54 -23.73 0.01 -3.99
N GLN A 55 -23.37 1.15 -4.56
CA GLN A 55 -22.87 1.23 -5.93
C GLN A 55 -21.57 0.44 -6.10
N VAL A 56 -20.60 0.62 -5.20
CA VAL A 56 -19.33 -0.13 -5.23
C VAL A 56 -19.58 -1.64 -5.07
N ARG A 57 -20.51 -2.05 -4.20
CA ARG A 57 -20.90 -3.46 -4.07
C ARG A 57 -21.45 -4.00 -5.40
N GLN A 58 -22.39 -3.29 -6.02
CA GLN A 58 -22.98 -3.70 -7.31
C GLN A 58 -21.91 -3.80 -8.40
N MET A 59 -20.96 -2.86 -8.46
CA MET A 59 -19.84 -2.91 -9.40
C MET A 59 -18.97 -4.15 -9.16
N LYS A 60 -18.63 -4.48 -7.90
CA LYS A 60 -17.86 -5.69 -7.58
C LYS A 60 -18.60 -6.96 -7.96
N GLU A 61 -19.91 -7.02 -7.70
CA GLU A 61 -20.74 -8.16 -8.11
C GLU A 61 -20.80 -8.31 -9.64
N TYR A 62 -20.92 -7.20 -10.36
CA TYR A 62 -20.86 -7.19 -11.82
C TYR A 62 -19.50 -7.73 -12.31
N VAL A 63 -18.39 -7.25 -11.74
CA VAL A 63 -17.05 -7.71 -12.11
C VAL A 63 -16.90 -9.21 -11.88
N LEU A 64 -17.36 -9.73 -10.74
CA LEU A 64 -17.27 -11.16 -10.44
C LEU A 64 -18.10 -12.01 -11.40
N ARG A 65 -19.28 -11.54 -11.81
CA ARG A 65 -20.16 -12.28 -12.75
C ARG A 65 -19.63 -12.28 -14.19
N ASN A 66 -18.90 -11.25 -14.59
CA ASN A 66 -18.41 -11.05 -15.95
C ASN A 66 -16.87 -11.09 -16.02
N LEU A 67 -16.23 -11.76 -15.06
CA LEU A 67 -14.78 -11.72 -14.89
C LEU A 67 -14.00 -12.17 -16.15
N PRO A 68 -14.38 -13.24 -16.87
CA PRO A 68 -13.65 -13.67 -18.06
C PRO A 68 -13.56 -12.55 -19.12
N ASP A 69 -14.70 -12.00 -19.53
CA ASP A 69 -14.77 -10.96 -20.57
C ASP A 69 -14.04 -9.68 -20.15
N LEU A 70 -14.16 -9.30 -18.88
CA LEU A 70 -13.51 -8.11 -18.34
C LEU A 70 -11.98 -8.24 -18.28
N LEU A 71 -11.44 -9.45 -18.08
CA LEU A 71 -10.00 -9.67 -18.11
C LEU A 71 -9.45 -9.59 -19.54
N GLU A 72 -10.17 -10.12 -20.54
CA GLU A 72 -9.79 -9.95 -21.95
C GLU A 72 -9.87 -8.49 -22.40
N GLN A 73 -10.89 -7.76 -21.93
CA GLN A 73 -11.00 -6.32 -22.17
C GLN A 73 -9.83 -5.55 -21.51
N LEU A 74 -9.46 -5.92 -20.28
CA LEU A 74 -8.30 -5.34 -19.60
C LEU A 74 -7.01 -5.59 -20.38
N GLU A 75 -6.79 -6.83 -20.84
CA GLU A 75 -5.63 -7.17 -21.66
C GLU A 75 -5.57 -6.38 -22.96
N THR A 76 -6.70 -6.26 -23.66
CA THR A 76 -6.81 -5.48 -24.89
C THR A 76 -6.41 -4.03 -24.64
N ASN A 77 -6.92 -3.43 -23.57
CA ASN A 77 -6.63 -2.04 -23.22
C ASN A 77 -5.16 -1.84 -22.82
N ILE A 78 -4.59 -2.74 -22.02
CA ILE A 78 -3.17 -2.66 -21.61
C ILE A 78 -2.27 -2.78 -22.84
N THR A 79 -2.56 -3.75 -23.71
CA THR A 79 -1.78 -4.01 -24.93
C THR A 79 -1.87 -2.84 -25.90
N ALA A 80 -3.04 -2.22 -26.05
CA ALA A 80 -3.21 -1.01 -26.87
C ALA A 80 -2.39 0.18 -26.36
N ASN A 81 -2.08 0.23 -25.06
CA ASN A 81 -1.21 1.23 -24.45
C ASN A 81 0.28 0.83 -24.42
N GLY A 82 0.67 -0.20 -25.17
CA GLY A 82 2.06 -0.68 -25.25
C GLY A 82 2.50 -1.53 -24.06
N GLY A 83 1.57 -1.91 -23.18
CA GLY A 83 1.82 -2.87 -22.12
C GLY A 83 1.85 -4.32 -22.64
N ARG A 84 2.32 -5.24 -21.81
CA ARG A 84 2.26 -6.68 -22.07
C ARG A 84 1.59 -7.37 -20.89
N VAL A 85 0.53 -8.13 -21.17
CA VAL A 85 -0.11 -8.97 -20.16
C VAL A 85 0.51 -10.35 -20.17
N HIS A 86 0.73 -10.89 -18.97
CA HIS A 86 1.21 -12.25 -18.76
C HIS A 86 0.17 -12.99 -17.93
N TRP A 87 -0.49 -13.96 -18.55
CA TRP A 87 -1.42 -14.84 -17.86
C TRP A 87 -0.66 -15.92 -17.09
N ALA A 88 -1.05 -16.12 -15.84
CA ALA A 88 -0.48 -17.11 -14.93
C ALA A 88 -1.64 -17.80 -14.21
N LYS A 89 -1.63 -19.14 -14.22
CA LYS A 89 -2.69 -19.92 -13.58
C LYS A 89 -2.38 -20.17 -12.11
N GLU A 90 -1.12 -20.49 -11.82
CA GLU A 90 -0.67 -20.86 -10.49
C GLU A 90 0.41 -19.89 -9.97
N ALA A 91 0.65 -19.89 -8.65
CA ALA A 91 1.68 -19.05 -8.02
C ALA A 91 3.07 -19.26 -8.65
N VAL A 92 3.42 -20.51 -8.97
CA VAL A 92 4.69 -20.87 -9.63
C VAL A 92 4.84 -20.24 -11.02
N ASP A 93 3.74 -20.06 -11.77
CA ASP A 93 3.79 -19.39 -13.07
C ASP A 93 4.12 -17.91 -12.89
N VAL A 94 3.49 -17.25 -11.91
CA VAL A 94 3.78 -15.84 -11.57
C VAL A 94 5.25 -15.68 -11.21
N GLN A 95 5.76 -16.50 -10.28
CA GLN A 95 7.15 -16.46 -9.86
C GLN A 95 8.10 -16.63 -11.04
N ARG A 96 7.88 -17.66 -11.86
CA ARG A 96 8.71 -17.97 -13.03
C ARG A 96 8.72 -16.83 -14.03
N ILE A 97 7.55 -16.32 -14.41
CA ILE A 97 7.41 -15.23 -15.40
C ILE A 97 8.15 -13.98 -14.91
N VAL A 98 7.90 -13.56 -13.67
CA VAL A 98 8.52 -12.34 -13.13
C VAL A 98 10.03 -12.48 -13.01
N VAL A 99 10.54 -13.63 -12.53
CA VAL A 99 11.98 -13.90 -12.44
C VAL A 99 12.62 -13.92 -13.83
N GLU A 100 11.99 -14.54 -14.82
CA GLU A 100 12.49 -14.55 -16.20
C GLU A 100 12.56 -13.14 -16.80
N ILE A 101 11.54 -12.31 -16.59
CA ILE A 101 11.53 -10.90 -17.03
C ILE A 101 12.69 -10.15 -16.37
N ALA A 102 12.85 -10.30 -15.06
CA ALA A 102 13.90 -9.62 -14.31
C ALA A 102 15.31 -10.07 -14.75
N ARG A 103 15.51 -11.36 -15.00
CA ARG A 103 16.78 -11.90 -15.54
C ARG A 103 17.09 -11.37 -16.93
N LYS A 104 16.11 -11.35 -17.83
CA LYS A 104 16.28 -10.81 -19.20
C LYS A 104 16.67 -9.34 -19.18
N ALA A 105 16.18 -8.58 -18.20
CA ALA A 105 16.53 -7.18 -17.99
C ALA A 105 17.78 -6.97 -17.11
N ASN A 106 18.49 -8.05 -16.73
CA ASN A 106 19.65 -8.01 -15.82
C ASN A 106 19.40 -7.21 -14.53
N VAL A 107 18.20 -7.35 -13.96
CA VAL A 107 17.78 -6.64 -12.75
C VAL A 107 18.61 -7.12 -11.56
N GLN A 108 19.16 -6.17 -10.79
CA GLN A 108 19.90 -6.43 -9.55
C GLN A 108 19.08 -6.09 -8.29
N LYS A 109 18.14 -5.14 -8.42
CA LYS A 109 17.31 -4.65 -7.33
C LYS A 109 15.88 -4.46 -7.79
N VAL A 110 14.94 -4.99 -7.02
CA VAL A 110 13.49 -4.83 -7.22
C VAL A 110 12.95 -3.94 -6.11
N VAL A 111 12.24 -2.89 -6.49
CA VAL A 111 11.53 -1.99 -5.57
C VAL A 111 10.05 -2.15 -5.86
N LYS A 112 9.26 -2.53 -4.86
CA LYS A 112 7.82 -2.73 -5.03
C LYS A 112 7.02 -2.20 -3.84
N ALA A 113 5.75 -1.86 -4.09
CA ALA A 113 4.77 -1.67 -3.03
C ALA A 113 4.35 -3.02 -2.41
N LYS A 114 3.79 -2.96 -1.20
CA LYS A 114 3.13 -4.12 -0.59
C LYS A 114 1.89 -4.48 -1.42
N SER A 115 1.71 -5.77 -1.64
CA SER A 115 0.52 -6.32 -2.28
C SER A 115 0.26 -7.70 -1.71
N MET A 116 -0.95 -7.91 -1.18
CA MET A 116 -1.36 -9.21 -0.65
C MET A 116 -1.24 -10.30 -1.72
N ALA A 117 -1.55 -10.00 -2.97
CA ALA A 117 -1.40 -10.94 -4.08
C ALA A 117 0.06 -11.37 -4.29
N THR A 118 1.03 -10.46 -4.08
CA THR A 118 2.47 -10.83 -4.19
C THR A 118 2.96 -11.62 -2.98
N GLU A 119 2.36 -11.41 -1.81
CA GLU A 119 2.64 -12.19 -0.59
C GLU A 119 2.10 -13.61 -0.71
N GLU A 120 0.85 -13.77 -1.16
CA GLU A 120 0.20 -15.06 -1.35
C GLU A 120 0.96 -15.97 -2.32
N VAL A 121 1.62 -15.39 -3.32
CA VAL A 121 2.46 -16.14 -4.29
C VAL A 121 3.94 -16.14 -3.94
N HIS A 122 4.34 -15.64 -2.76
CA HIS A 122 5.72 -15.69 -2.26
C HIS A 122 6.73 -15.07 -3.25
N LEU A 123 6.36 -13.95 -3.88
CA LEU A 123 7.14 -13.37 -4.98
C LEU A 123 8.51 -12.85 -4.51
N ASN A 124 8.57 -12.29 -3.31
CA ASN A 124 9.81 -11.77 -2.73
C ASN A 124 10.85 -12.88 -2.57
N GLN A 125 10.45 -14.03 -2.04
CA GLN A 125 11.32 -15.18 -1.86
C GLN A 125 11.84 -15.70 -3.20
N ALA A 126 10.98 -15.79 -4.22
CA ALA A 126 11.38 -16.23 -5.55
C ALA A 126 12.42 -15.29 -6.20
N LEU A 127 12.23 -13.97 -6.09
CA LEU A 127 13.18 -12.97 -6.59
C LEU A 127 14.51 -13.01 -5.83
N GLN A 128 14.46 -13.13 -4.50
CA GLN A 128 15.65 -13.25 -3.65
C GLN A 128 16.43 -14.54 -3.95
N ALA A 129 15.75 -15.67 -4.10
CA ALA A 129 16.37 -16.94 -4.49
C ALA A 129 17.03 -16.87 -5.88
N ALA A 130 16.54 -16.00 -6.76
CA ALA A 130 17.16 -15.72 -8.06
C ALA A 130 18.30 -14.68 -8.00
N GLY A 131 18.73 -14.25 -6.81
CA GLY A 131 19.89 -13.38 -6.58
C GLY A 131 19.59 -11.88 -6.56
N MET A 132 18.32 -11.47 -6.60
CA MET A 132 17.94 -10.06 -6.64
C MET A 132 17.68 -9.49 -5.23
N LYS A 133 18.09 -8.24 -5.02
CA LYS A 133 17.74 -7.52 -3.78
C LYS A 133 16.32 -6.95 -3.88
N VAL A 134 15.41 -7.43 -3.04
CA VAL A 134 14.02 -6.94 -3.00
C VAL A 134 13.86 -5.94 -1.86
N VAL A 135 13.20 -4.82 -2.13
CA VAL A 135 12.87 -3.77 -1.15
C VAL A 135 11.39 -3.42 -1.27
N GLU A 136 10.67 -3.57 -0.16
CA GLU A 136 9.28 -3.11 0.00
C GLU A 136 9.25 -1.62 0.35
N THR A 137 8.43 -0.85 -0.35
CA THR A 137 8.26 0.59 -0.09
C THR A 137 7.14 0.92 0.89
N ASP A 138 6.39 -0.07 1.37
CA ASP A 138 5.36 0.13 2.38
C ASP A 138 6.00 0.33 3.76
N LEU A 139 5.79 1.50 4.36
CA LEU A 139 6.27 1.83 5.69
C LEU A 139 5.55 1.04 6.78
N GLY A 140 4.34 0.52 6.51
CA GLY A 140 3.56 -0.28 7.46
C GLY A 140 4.27 -1.55 7.91
N GLU A 141 5.11 -2.15 7.06
CA GLU A 141 5.98 -3.30 7.42
C GLU A 141 7.09 -2.94 8.41
N TYR A 142 7.45 -1.65 8.51
CA TYR A 142 8.47 -1.15 9.44
C TYR A 142 7.89 -0.63 10.76
N ILE A 143 6.55 -0.58 10.87
CA ILE A 143 5.84 -0.20 12.10
C ILE A 143 5.47 -1.50 12.82
N ILE A 144 6.34 -1.91 13.75
CA ILE A 144 6.11 -3.01 14.71
C ILE A 144 5.45 -2.46 15.97
#